data_AF-A0A9P6H9T3-F1
#
_entry.id   AF-A0A9P6H9T3-F1
#
_cell.length_a   1.000
_cell.length_b   1.000
_cell.length_c   1.000
_cell.angle_alpha   90.00
_cell.angle_beta   90.00
_cell.angle_gamma   90.00
#
_symmetry.space_group_name_H-M   'P 1'
#
loop_
_entity.id
_entity.type
_entity.pdbx_description
1 polymer ?
#
loop_
_entity_poly.entity_id
_entity_poly.type
_entity_poly.pdbx_seq_one_letter_code
_entity_poly.pdbx_strand_id
1 'polypeptide(L)'
;WNPEREACCTADAFRLHLAGTTCNPWNASATRVFTDHFLLNHADTYPDNWTVRSMVLKKTRAYIKTLINSFRDVPKIKAVKDEKKRIKNRRERKANLYHRRRDVTFDFPQMEPQRLLLEQLGIDGMSSDEAEGNDTGKQYRIYVPRWRAPILTPWIRIFDLLYLHRRMGDDSGDQRGNLPRRRVAGRIASSSKKYVSGLPINAY
;
A
#
# COMPACT_ATOMS: atom_id res chain seq x y z
N TRP A 1 12.23 36.07 15.93
CA TRP A 1 11.10 36.65 15.19
C TRP A 1 10.04 37.11 16.19
N ASN A 2 9.74 38.41 16.21
CA ASN A 2 8.69 38.98 17.05
C ASN A 2 7.44 39.26 16.19
N PRO A 3 6.31 38.54 16.41
CA PRO A 3 5.10 38.70 15.61
C PRO A 3 4.49 40.10 15.61
N GLU A 4 4.79 40.89 16.64
CA GLU A 4 4.22 42.21 16.85
C GLU A 4 5.06 43.34 16.24
N ARG A 5 6.32 43.06 15.92
CA ARG A 5 7.28 44.07 15.43
C ARG A 5 7.81 43.80 14.02
N GLU A 6 7.83 42.55 13.58
CA GLU A 6 8.44 42.15 12.32
C GLU A 6 7.56 41.16 11.55
N ALA A 7 7.50 41.29 10.22
CA ALA A 7 6.85 40.30 9.36
C ALA A 7 7.62 38.96 9.41
N CYS A 8 6.90 37.84 9.44
CA CYS A 8 7.54 36.51 9.49
C CYS A 8 8.31 36.14 8.23
N CYS A 9 7.89 36.69 7.09
CA CYS A 9 8.48 36.47 5.77
C CYS A 9 8.18 37.68 4.88
N THR A 10 8.84 37.75 3.73
CA THR A 10 8.53 38.71 2.66
C THR A 10 7.65 38.06 1.59
N ALA A 11 7.14 38.85 0.64
CA ALA A 11 6.43 38.32 -0.51
C ALA A 11 7.33 37.44 -1.39
N ASP A 12 8.58 37.87 -1.61
CA ASP A 12 9.56 37.12 -2.43
C ASP A 12 10.03 35.81 -1.78
N ALA A 13 10.04 35.76 -0.45
CA ALA A 13 10.42 34.59 0.34
C ALA A 13 9.24 34.06 1.17
N PHE A 14 8.05 34.02 0.58
CA PHE A 14 6.81 33.65 1.27
C PHE A 14 6.84 32.21 1.80
N ARG A 15 6.52 32.03 3.10
CA ARG A 15 6.51 30.71 3.76
C ARG A 15 5.33 30.56 4.71
N LEU A 16 4.76 29.35 4.73
CA LEU A 16 3.68 28.96 5.64
C LEU A 16 4.14 27.89 6.63
N HIS A 17 3.65 27.97 7.85
CA HIS A 17 3.89 26.95 8.87
C HIS A 17 2.76 25.91 8.83
N LEU A 18 2.97 24.84 8.05
CA LEU A 18 1.97 23.80 7.79
C LEU A 18 1.75 22.80 8.94
N ALA A 19 2.71 22.67 9.86
CA ALA A 19 2.56 21.80 11.03
C ALA A 19 1.64 22.41 12.10
N GLY A 20 1.59 23.74 12.21
CA GLY A 20 0.79 24.47 13.19
C GLY A 20 -0.69 24.65 12.81
N THR A 21 -1.35 25.62 13.44
CA THR A 21 -2.73 26.02 13.14
C THR A 21 -2.78 27.21 12.21
N THR A 22 -3.96 27.45 11.61
CA THR A 22 -4.20 28.61 10.72
C THR A 22 -3.98 29.96 11.39
N CYS A 23 -4.17 30.02 12.71
CA CYS A 23 -4.08 31.23 13.50
C CYS A 23 -2.80 31.29 14.35
N ASN A 24 -1.83 30.40 14.11
CA ASN A 24 -0.54 30.55 14.80
C ASN A 24 0.09 31.90 14.41
N PRO A 25 0.97 32.47 15.27
CA PRO A 25 1.51 33.81 15.01
C PRO A 25 2.16 33.93 13.62
N TRP A 26 2.91 32.89 13.19
CA TRP A 26 3.56 32.84 11.88
C TRP A 26 2.55 32.98 10.73
N ASN A 27 1.54 32.11 10.67
CA ASN A 27 0.55 32.12 9.59
C ASN A 27 -0.33 33.38 9.65
N ALA A 28 -0.57 33.93 10.85
CA ALA A 28 -1.26 35.22 10.99
C ALA A 28 -0.45 36.36 10.36
N SER A 29 0.86 36.39 10.59
CA SER A 29 1.79 37.35 9.97
C SER A 29 1.90 37.12 8.46
N ALA A 30 2.09 35.87 8.00
CA ALA A 30 2.15 35.54 6.58
C ALA A 30 0.84 35.92 5.84
N THR A 31 -0.32 35.74 6.47
CA THR A 31 -1.61 36.18 5.88
C THR A 31 -1.63 37.69 5.65
N ARG A 32 -1.07 38.48 6.58
CA ARG A 32 -0.95 39.95 6.42
C ARG A 32 -0.02 40.28 5.26
N VAL A 33 1.19 39.70 5.24
CA VAL A 33 2.15 39.88 4.14
C VAL A 33 1.53 39.58 2.77
N PHE A 34 0.79 38.46 2.66
CA PHE A 34 0.08 38.12 1.43
C PHE A 34 -0.98 39.16 1.07
N THR A 35 -1.78 39.59 2.06
CA THR A 35 -2.86 40.55 1.83
C THR A 35 -2.31 41.90 1.37
N ASP A 36 -1.26 42.38 2.02
CA ASP A 36 -0.60 43.64 1.70
C ASP A 36 -0.03 43.60 0.29
N HIS A 37 0.68 42.50 -0.06
CA HIS A 37 1.22 42.30 -1.40
C HIS A 37 0.14 42.13 -2.47
N PHE A 38 -0.96 41.44 -2.16
CA PHE A 38 -2.08 41.25 -3.08
C PHE A 38 -2.77 42.58 -3.40
N LEU A 39 -3.07 43.39 -2.38
CA LEU A 39 -3.72 44.69 -2.58
C LEU A 39 -2.81 45.69 -3.28
N LEU A 40 -1.50 45.64 -3.01
CA LEU A 40 -0.52 46.48 -3.72
C LEU A 40 -0.46 46.16 -5.22
N ASN A 41 -0.41 44.88 -5.59
CA ASN A 41 -0.27 44.47 -7.00
C ASN A 41 -1.58 44.49 -7.79
N HIS A 42 -2.73 44.57 -7.10
CA HIS A 42 -4.04 44.61 -7.74
C HIS A 42 -4.82 45.90 -7.40
N ALA A 43 -4.09 46.98 -7.10
CA ALA A 43 -4.66 48.26 -6.70
C ALA A 43 -5.64 48.84 -7.73
N ASP A 44 -5.41 48.61 -9.02
CA ASP A 44 -6.29 49.07 -10.11
C ASP A 44 -7.67 48.40 -10.11
N THR A 45 -7.75 47.18 -9.54
CA THR A 45 -8.98 46.37 -9.50
C THR A 45 -9.64 46.39 -8.13
N TYR A 46 -8.84 46.46 -7.07
CA TYR A 46 -9.31 46.30 -5.70
C TYR A 46 -8.85 47.47 -4.83
N PRO A 47 -9.76 48.37 -4.41
CA PRO A 47 -9.42 49.45 -3.51
C PRO A 47 -9.02 48.89 -2.14
N ASP A 48 -7.94 49.43 -1.57
CA ASP A 48 -7.49 49.09 -0.22
C ASP A 48 -8.37 49.75 0.85
N ASN A 49 -9.60 49.25 0.98
CA ASN A 49 -10.50 49.59 2.05
C ASN A 49 -10.71 48.39 2.98
N TRP A 50 -11.24 48.66 4.17
CA TRP A 50 -11.42 47.65 5.21
C TRP A 50 -12.24 46.43 4.76
N THR A 51 -13.26 46.64 3.93
CA THR A 51 -14.13 45.56 3.42
C THR A 51 -13.36 44.59 2.53
N VAL A 52 -12.63 45.12 1.55
CA VAL A 52 -11.83 44.31 0.63
C VAL A 52 -10.70 43.61 1.38
N ARG A 53 -9.97 44.33 2.25
CA ARG A 53 -8.89 43.76 3.05
C ARG A 53 -9.37 42.61 3.95
N SER A 54 -10.50 42.80 4.62
CA SER A 54 -11.11 41.77 5.47
C SER A 54 -11.53 40.52 4.66
N MET A 55 -12.02 40.71 3.44
CA MET A 55 -12.35 39.62 2.54
C MET A 55 -11.10 38.83 2.12
N VAL A 56 -10.04 39.51 1.69
CA VAL A 56 -8.77 38.87 1.28
C VAL A 56 -8.19 38.09 2.46
N LEU A 57 -8.09 38.71 3.65
CA LEU A 57 -7.64 38.03 4.88
C LEU A 57 -8.43 36.75 5.16
N LYS A 58 -9.77 36.81 5.06
CA LYS A 58 -10.64 35.66 5.31
C LYS A 58 -10.40 34.55 4.29
N LYS A 59 -10.27 34.88 3.00
CA LYS A 59 -10.02 33.91 1.92
C LYS A 59 -8.65 33.27 2.04
N THR A 60 -7.60 34.05 2.32
CA THR A 60 -6.25 33.55 2.52
C THR A 60 -6.18 32.61 3.73
N ARG A 61 -6.82 32.96 4.85
CA ARG A 61 -6.91 32.05 6.02
C ARG A 61 -7.63 30.75 5.70
N ALA A 62 -8.73 30.81 4.94
CA ALA A 62 -9.45 29.62 4.51
C ALA A 62 -8.57 28.72 3.61
N TYR A 63 -7.78 29.33 2.72
CA TYR A 63 -6.83 28.60 1.88
C TYR A 63 -5.68 27.98 2.69
N ILE A 64 -5.11 28.71 3.66
CA ILE A 64 -4.09 28.14 4.57
C ILE A 64 -4.67 26.95 5.34
N LYS A 65 -5.95 27.02 5.76
CA LYS A 65 -6.64 25.90 6.43
C LYS A 65 -6.68 24.65 5.55
N THR A 66 -7.04 24.81 4.28
CA THR A 66 -7.10 23.67 3.35
C THR A 66 -5.72 23.08 3.10
N LEU A 67 -4.67 23.92 2.98
CA LEU A 67 -3.28 23.47 2.86
C LEU A 67 -2.77 22.72 4.10
N ILE A 68 -3.07 23.21 5.30
CA ILE A 68 -2.70 22.51 6.55
C ILE A 68 -3.38 21.14 6.62
N ASN A 69 -4.67 21.09 6.29
CA ASN A 69 -5.41 19.83 6.28
C ASN A 69 -4.84 18.85 5.25
N SER A 70 -4.60 19.30 4.02
CA SER A 70 -4.03 18.43 2.98
C SER A 70 -2.65 17.92 3.39
N PHE A 71 -1.79 18.77 3.95
CA PHE A 71 -0.47 18.39 4.45
C PHE A 71 -0.54 17.31 5.55
N ARG A 72 -1.49 17.45 6.48
CA ARG A 72 -1.74 16.45 7.55
C ARG A 72 -2.32 15.13 7.03
N ASP A 73 -3.04 15.19 5.92
CA ASP A 73 -3.64 14.02 5.30
C ASP A 73 -2.64 13.25 4.41
N VAL A 74 -1.58 13.88 3.91
CA VAL A 74 -0.56 13.21 3.06
C VAL A 74 -0.01 11.93 3.71
N PRO A 75 0.46 11.91 4.98
CA PRO A 75 0.94 10.68 5.62
C PRO A 75 -0.14 9.61 5.74
N LYS A 76 -1.39 10.00 6.05
CA LYS A 76 -2.52 9.07 6.17
C LYS A 76 -2.86 8.46 4.82
N ILE A 77 -2.95 9.28 3.77
CA ILE A 77 -3.21 8.84 2.40
C ILE A 77 -2.11 7.90 1.93
N LYS A 78 -0.84 8.23 2.20
CA LYS A 78 0.30 7.38 1.86
C LYS A 78 0.22 6.04 2.58
N ALA A 79 -0.01 6.02 3.89
CA ALA A 79 -0.14 4.79 4.67
C ALA A 79 -1.31 3.92 4.17
N VAL A 80 -2.48 4.52 3.89
CA VAL A 80 -3.64 3.80 3.33
C VAL A 80 -3.34 3.25 1.93
N LYS A 81 -2.66 4.03 1.08
CA LYS A 81 -2.26 3.60 -0.27
C LYS A 81 -1.25 2.46 -0.22
N ASP A 82 -0.27 2.55 0.68
CA ASP A 82 0.74 1.52 0.89
C ASP A 82 0.11 0.23 1.42
N GLU A 83 -0.83 0.30 2.36
CA GLU A 83 -1.54 -0.88 2.84
C GLU A 83 -2.43 -1.51 1.75
N LYS A 84 -3.17 -0.70 0.99
CA LYS A 84 -3.93 -1.20 -0.18
C LYS A 84 -3.01 -1.90 -1.19
N LYS A 85 -1.84 -1.32 -1.45
CA LYS A 85 -0.83 -1.92 -2.33
C LYS A 85 -0.28 -3.23 -1.76
N ARG A 86 -0.02 -3.30 -0.45
CA ARG A 86 0.40 -4.54 0.23
C ARG A 86 -0.65 -5.63 0.10
N ILE A 87 -1.93 -5.33 0.37
CA ILE A 87 -3.04 -6.27 0.24
C ILE A 87 -3.18 -6.76 -1.21
N LYS A 88 -3.11 -5.85 -2.20
CA LYS A 88 -3.17 -6.21 -3.62
C LYS A 88 -2.03 -7.15 -4.00
N ASN A 89 -0.79 -6.78 -3.68
CA ASN A 89 0.40 -7.58 -3.98
C ASN A 89 0.31 -8.97 -3.32
N ARG A 90 -0.20 -9.04 -2.08
CA ARG A 90 -0.42 -10.32 -1.38
C ARG A 90 -1.40 -11.21 -2.15
N ARG A 91 -2.55 -10.67 -2.56
CA ARG A 91 -3.57 -11.42 -3.31
C ARG A 91 -3.03 -11.91 -4.66
N GLU A 92 -2.28 -11.06 -5.36
CA GLU A 92 -1.66 -11.38 -6.64
C GLU A 92 -0.64 -12.52 -6.51
N ARG A 93 0.19 -12.51 -5.46
CA ARG A 93 1.11 -13.63 -5.20
C ARG A 93 0.38 -14.94 -4.89
N LYS A 94 -0.71 -14.90 -4.12
CA LYS A 94 -1.55 -16.08 -3.88
C LYS A 94 -2.15 -16.60 -5.19
N ALA A 95 -2.64 -15.70 -6.05
CA ALA A 95 -3.18 -16.05 -7.35
C ALA A 95 -2.12 -16.71 -8.24
N ASN A 96 -0.95 -16.10 -8.38
CA ASN A 96 0.15 -16.66 -9.17
C ASN A 96 0.64 -18.00 -8.62
N LEU A 97 0.59 -18.21 -7.31
CA LEU A 97 0.90 -19.51 -6.71
C LEU A 97 -0.17 -20.56 -7.02
N TYR A 98 -1.45 -20.19 -6.93
CA TYR A 98 -2.56 -21.06 -7.31
C TYR A 98 -2.49 -21.46 -8.79
N HIS A 99 -2.37 -20.48 -9.70
CA HIS A 99 -2.32 -20.73 -11.15
C HIS A 99 -1.14 -21.65 -11.50
N ARG A 100 0.07 -21.37 -11.03
CA ARG A 100 1.22 -22.27 -11.30
C ARG A 100 0.99 -23.70 -10.85
N ARG A 101 0.39 -23.90 -9.67
CA ARG A 101 0.09 -25.25 -9.14
C ARG A 101 -1.03 -25.93 -9.90
N ARG A 102 -2.01 -25.17 -10.39
CA ARG A 102 -3.09 -25.70 -11.23
C ARG A 102 -2.55 -26.04 -12.62
N ASP A 103 -1.77 -25.17 -13.21
CA ASP A 103 -1.29 -25.30 -14.59
C ASP A 103 -0.41 -26.54 -14.75
N VAL A 104 0.43 -26.85 -13.75
CA VAL A 104 1.24 -28.09 -13.79
C VAL A 104 0.39 -29.36 -13.75
N THR A 105 -0.82 -29.33 -13.19
CA THR A 105 -1.68 -30.53 -13.19
C THR A 105 -2.23 -30.89 -14.57
N PHE A 106 -2.23 -29.94 -15.52
CA PHE A 106 -2.66 -30.24 -16.89
C PHE A 106 -1.62 -31.06 -17.67
N ASP A 107 -0.36 -31.03 -17.25
CA ASP A 107 0.70 -31.82 -17.88
C ASP A 107 0.64 -33.30 -17.48
N PHE A 108 -0.10 -33.63 -16.40
CA PHE A 108 -0.18 -34.96 -15.83
C PHE A 108 -1.65 -35.40 -15.75
N PRO A 109 -2.18 -36.12 -16.74
CA PRO A 109 -3.58 -36.56 -16.76
C PRO A 109 -4.02 -37.30 -15.49
N GLN A 110 -3.11 -38.08 -14.88
CA GLN A 110 -3.35 -38.79 -13.61
C GLN A 110 -3.60 -37.86 -12.40
N MET A 111 -3.38 -36.55 -12.52
CA MET A 111 -3.60 -35.57 -11.46
C MET A 111 -4.99 -34.93 -11.49
N GLU A 112 -5.87 -35.36 -12.39
CA GLU A 112 -7.20 -34.78 -12.54
C GLU A 112 -8.03 -34.77 -11.22
N PRO A 113 -8.06 -35.84 -10.40
CA PRO A 113 -8.72 -35.80 -9.10
C PRO A 113 -8.13 -34.77 -8.13
N GLN A 114 -6.79 -34.64 -8.11
CA GLN A 114 -6.08 -33.70 -7.27
C GLN A 114 -6.28 -32.25 -7.75
N ARG A 115 -6.43 -32.05 -9.06
CA ARG A 115 -6.78 -30.75 -9.67
C ARG A 115 -8.14 -30.27 -9.20
N LEU A 116 -9.15 -31.15 -9.14
CA LEU A 116 -10.49 -30.78 -8.65
C LEU A 116 -10.45 -30.26 -7.21
N LEU A 117 -9.72 -30.95 -6.31
CA LEU A 117 -9.53 -30.47 -4.93
C LEU A 117 -8.76 -29.14 -4.89
N LEU A 118 -7.75 -28.98 -5.74
CA LEU A 118 -6.98 -27.74 -5.84
C LEU A 118 -7.84 -26.56 -6.33
N GLU A 119 -8.73 -26.80 -7.30
CA GLU A 119 -9.68 -25.80 -7.82
C GLU A 119 -10.70 -25.41 -6.76
N GLN A 120 -11.19 -26.36 -5.95
CA GLN A 120 -12.04 -26.07 -4.80
C GLN A 120 -11.33 -25.23 -3.73
N LEU A 121 -10.05 -25.54 -3.43
CA LEU A 121 -9.23 -24.73 -2.52
C LEU A 121 -9.02 -23.30 -3.03
N GLY A 122 -8.84 -23.16 -4.34
CA GLY A 122 -8.68 -21.88 -5.02
C GLY A 122 -7.53 -21.01 -4.47
N ILE A 123 -7.61 -19.72 -4.77
CA ILE A 123 -6.62 -18.72 -4.33
C ILE A 123 -6.61 -18.58 -2.80
N ASP A 124 -7.77 -18.73 -2.16
CA ASP A 124 -7.90 -18.52 -0.73
C ASP A 124 -7.26 -19.65 0.11
N GLY A 125 -7.25 -20.88 -0.40
CA GLY A 125 -6.52 -22.01 0.17
C GLY A 125 -5.00 -21.92 0.06
N MET A 126 -4.45 -20.96 -0.70
CA MET A 126 -3.00 -20.79 -0.83
C MET A 126 -2.36 -20.12 0.41
N SER A 127 -1.09 -20.42 0.66
CA SER A 127 -0.30 -19.76 1.71
C SER A 127 0.21 -18.40 1.26
N SER A 128 0.07 -17.39 2.11
CA SER A 128 0.60 -16.04 1.87
C SER A 128 2.12 -16.00 2.11
N ASP A 129 2.84 -15.14 1.40
CA ASP A 129 4.23 -14.77 1.66
C ASP A 129 4.34 -13.29 2.03
N GLU A 130 4.77 -13.00 3.25
CA GLU A 130 5.25 -11.66 3.62
C GLU A 130 6.75 -11.61 3.43
N ALA A 131 7.24 -10.54 2.82
CA ALA A 131 8.65 -10.24 2.81
C ALA A 131 8.97 -9.57 4.15
N GLU A 132 9.74 -10.24 5.00
CA GLU A 132 10.41 -9.58 6.10
C GLU A 132 11.72 -9.01 5.57
N GLY A 133 11.92 -7.71 5.80
CA GLY A 133 13.18 -7.05 5.50
C GLY A 133 14.15 -7.37 6.62
N ASN A 134 15.18 -8.14 6.32
CA ASN A 134 16.31 -8.32 7.21
C ASN A 134 17.50 -7.57 6.59
N ASP A 135 18.50 -7.21 7.39
CA ASP A 135 19.68 -6.45 6.92
C ASP A 135 20.48 -7.17 5.81
N THR A 136 20.29 -8.48 5.65
CA THR A 136 20.90 -9.34 4.62
C THR A 136 20.04 -9.54 3.36
N GLY A 137 18.83 -8.96 3.30
CA GLY A 137 17.94 -9.03 2.15
C GLY A 137 16.48 -9.37 2.48
N LYS A 138 15.67 -9.53 1.44
CA LYS A 138 14.23 -9.86 1.58
C LYS A 138 14.06 -11.36 1.79
N GLN A 139 13.67 -11.77 3.00
CA GLN A 139 13.30 -13.15 3.29
C GLN A 139 11.78 -13.30 3.24
N TYR A 140 11.29 -14.34 2.56
CA TYR A 140 9.85 -14.58 2.43
C TYR A 140 9.41 -15.68 3.40
N ARG A 141 8.59 -15.33 4.39
CA ARG A 141 8.02 -16.30 5.35
C ARG A 141 6.67 -16.81 4.85
N ILE A 142 6.44 -18.11 5.01
CA ILE A 142 5.18 -18.75 4.63
C ILE A 142 4.16 -18.60 5.77
N TYR A 143 3.00 -18.03 5.47
CA TYR A 143 1.85 -17.96 6.37
C TYR A 143 0.74 -18.87 5.87
N VAL A 144 0.44 -19.91 6.64
CA VAL A 144 -0.58 -20.92 6.33
C VAL A 144 -1.95 -20.46 6.84
N PRO A 145 -3.06 -20.62 6.09
CA PRO A 145 -4.40 -20.30 6.62
C PRO A 145 -4.69 -21.10 7.90
N ARG A 146 -5.28 -20.46 8.92
CA ARG A 146 -5.56 -21.08 10.23
C ARG A 146 -6.49 -22.28 10.15
N TRP A 147 -7.45 -22.22 9.24
CA TRP A 147 -8.45 -23.25 9.03
C TRP A 147 -7.93 -24.43 8.22
N ARG A 148 -6.70 -24.39 7.69
CA ARG A 148 -6.23 -25.42 6.75
C ARG A 148 -5.50 -26.51 7.51
N ALA A 149 -5.94 -27.76 7.35
CA ALA A 149 -5.33 -28.89 8.03
C ALA A 149 -3.81 -28.98 7.74
N PRO A 150 -2.98 -29.39 8.72
CA PRO A 150 -1.54 -29.53 8.52
C PRO A 150 -1.18 -30.45 7.34
N ILE A 151 -1.99 -31.49 7.10
CA ILE A 151 -1.78 -32.49 6.04
C ILE A 151 -1.87 -31.91 4.62
N LEU A 152 -2.61 -30.82 4.39
CA LEU A 152 -2.63 -30.19 3.06
C LEU A 152 -1.32 -29.53 2.70
N THR A 153 -0.52 -29.09 3.66
CA THR A 153 0.70 -28.34 3.32
C THR A 153 1.70 -29.23 2.57
N PRO A 154 2.01 -30.46 3.02
CA PRO A 154 2.76 -31.43 2.22
C PRO A 154 2.11 -31.74 0.87
N TRP A 155 0.80 -32.02 0.84
CA TRP A 155 0.09 -32.34 -0.40
C TRP A 155 0.19 -31.22 -1.44
N ILE A 156 -0.02 -29.96 -1.02
CA ILE A 156 0.11 -28.78 -1.89
C ILE A 156 1.55 -28.58 -2.39
N ARG A 157 2.56 -28.96 -1.61
CA ARG A 157 3.98 -28.81 -2.01
C ARG A 157 4.38 -29.79 -3.11
N ILE A 158 3.65 -30.89 -3.31
CA ILE A 158 3.88 -31.81 -4.43
C ILE A 158 3.77 -31.04 -5.75
N PHE A 159 2.77 -30.15 -5.90
CA PHE A 159 2.63 -29.31 -7.09
C PHE A 159 3.80 -28.33 -7.27
N ASP A 160 4.38 -27.83 -6.18
CA ASP A 160 5.58 -26.97 -6.27
C ASP A 160 6.79 -27.75 -6.80
N LEU A 161 6.94 -29.02 -6.38
CA LEU A 161 8.01 -29.90 -6.85
C LEU A 161 7.81 -30.27 -8.32
N LEU A 162 6.58 -30.60 -8.73
CA LEU A 162 6.27 -30.88 -10.13
C LEU A 162 6.53 -29.65 -11.03
N TYR A 163 6.16 -28.46 -10.56
CA TYR A 163 6.45 -27.22 -11.29
C TYR A 163 7.96 -26.98 -11.44
N LEU A 164 8.74 -27.25 -10.39
CA LEU A 164 10.20 -27.16 -10.45
C LEU A 164 10.80 -28.22 -11.38
N HIS A 165 10.32 -29.46 -11.31
CA HIS A 165 10.77 -30.53 -12.20
C HIS A 165 10.50 -30.18 -13.66
N ARG A 166 9.29 -29.71 -13.97
CA ARG A 166 8.93 -29.23 -15.31
C ARG A 166 9.82 -28.09 -15.78
N ARG A 167 10.23 -27.18 -14.89
CA ARG A 167 11.04 -26.00 -15.24
C ARG A 167 12.54 -26.30 -15.35
N MET A 168 13.01 -27.34 -14.66
CA MET A 168 14.43 -27.73 -14.62
C MET A 168 14.73 -28.89 -15.59
N GLY A 169 13.71 -29.50 -16.21
CA GLY A 169 13.88 -30.57 -17.18
C GLY A 169 14.44 -30.08 -18.51
N ASP A 170 15.26 -30.90 -19.15
CA ASP A 170 16.06 -30.56 -20.33
C ASP A 170 15.24 -30.08 -21.55
N ASP A 171 13.96 -30.45 -21.65
CA ASP A 171 13.04 -30.05 -22.74
C ASP A 171 12.37 -28.68 -22.53
N SER A 172 12.55 -28.06 -21.36
CA SER A 172 11.89 -26.78 -21.03
C SER A 172 12.83 -25.60 -21.29
N GLY A 173 12.96 -25.23 -22.57
CA GLY A 173 13.77 -24.08 -23.01
C GLY A 173 13.33 -22.69 -22.49
N ASP A 174 12.27 -22.62 -21.67
CA ASP A 174 11.78 -21.36 -21.11
C ASP A 174 12.27 -21.12 -19.68
N GLN A 175 13.54 -20.70 -19.57
CA GLN A 175 14.12 -20.20 -18.33
C GLN A 175 13.79 -18.72 -18.07
N ARG A 176 12.91 -18.09 -18.86
CA ARG A 176 12.62 -16.66 -18.73
C ARG A 176 11.94 -16.35 -17.40
N GLY A 177 12.34 -15.24 -16.78
CA GLY A 177 11.81 -14.77 -15.51
C GLY A 177 12.47 -15.39 -14.27
N ASN A 178 12.18 -14.82 -13.10
CA ASN A 178 12.85 -15.23 -11.86
C ASN A 178 12.46 -16.65 -11.42
N LEU A 179 13.43 -17.40 -10.88
CA LEU A 179 13.18 -18.66 -10.17
C LEU A 179 12.20 -18.43 -9.00
N PRO A 180 11.41 -19.44 -8.61
CA PRO A 180 10.59 -19.35 -7.41
C PRO A 180 11.45 -18.90 -6.23
N ARG A 181 11.01 -17.84 -5.56
CA ARG A 181 11.76 -17.28 -4.43
C ARG A 181 11.92 -18.34 -3.34
N ARG A 182 13.08 -18.37 -2.68
CA ARG A 182 13.29 -19.19 -1.48
C ARG A 182 12.33 -18.74 -0.38
N ARG A 183 11.41 -19.63 0.03
CA ARG A 183 10.44 -19.38 1.09
C ARG A 183 10.84 -20.18 2.31
N VAL A 184 10.91 -19.53 3.46
CA VAL A 184 11.22 -20.21 4.73
C VAL A 184 9.93 -20.62 5.40
N ALA A 185 9.84 -21.90 5.73
CA ALA A 185 8.72 -22.45 6.47
C ALA A 185 8.74 -21.88 7.89
N GLY A 186 7.68 -21.14 8.25
CA GLY A 186 7.38 -20.79 9.63
C GLY A 186 6.18 -21.60 10.11
N ARG A 187 6.07 -21.81 11.43
CA ARG A 187 4.84 -22.31 12.07
C ARG A 187 3.78 -21.21 12.23
N ILE A 188 3.93 -20.11 11.51
CA ILE A 188 3.12 -18.91 11.73
C ILE A 188 1.83 -19.03 10.92
N ALA A 189 0.71 -19.03 11.64
CA ALA A 189 -0.60 -19.00 11.02
C ALA A 189 -0.92 -17.60 10.50
N SER A 190 -1.53 -17.53 9.32
CA SER A 190 -2.07 -16.30 8.75
C SER A 190 -3.08 -15.66 9.69
N SER A 191 -3.12 -14.33 9.77
CA SER A 191 -4.15 -13.59 10.50
C SER A 191 -5.48 -13.54 9.76
N SER A 192 -5.55 -14.02 8.51
CA SER A 192 -6.76 -14.03 7.71
C SER A 192 -7.83 -14.94 8.31
N LYS A 193 -9.04 -14.41 8.46
CA LYS A 193 -10.24 -15.15 8.87
C LYS A 193 -11.02 -15.76 7.69
N LYS A 194 -10.54 -15.56 6.46
CA LYS A 194 -11.18 -16.13 5.27
C LYS A 194 -10.99 -17.64 5.26
N TYR A 195 -12.08 -18.36 5.12
CA TYR A 195 -12.11 -19.81 4.95
C TYR A 195 -12.88 -20.17 3.69
N VAL A 196 -12.56 -21.34 3.13
CA VAL A 196 -13.25 -21.91 1.99
C VAL A 196 -14.27 -22.90 2.53
N SER A 197 -15.55 -22.73 2.19
CA SER A 197 -16.62 -23.64 2.59
C SER A 197 -16.75 -24.83 1.61
N GLY A 198 -17.33 -25.94 2.07
CA GLY A 198 -17.64 -27.08 1.21
C GLY A 198 -16.46 -27.99 0.86
N LEU A 199 -15.35 -27.91 1.60
CA LEU A 199 -14.24 -28.83 1.45
C LEU A 199 -14.46 -30.11 2.28
N PRO A 200 -13.76 -31.21 1.97
CA PRO A 200 -13.74 -32.40 2.83
C PRO A 200 -13.26 -32.06 4.25
N ILE A 201 -13.69 -32.83 5.26
CA ILE A 201 -13.34 -32.55 6.66
C ILE A 201 -11.82 -32.52 6.91
N ASN A 202 -11.08 -33.37 6.19
CA ASN A 202 -9.62 -33.45 6.24
C ASN A 202 -8.92 -32.20 5.65
N ALA A 203 -9.68 -31.29 5.04
CA ALA A 203 -9.18 -30.02 4.55
C ALA A 203 -9.06 -28.96 5.66
N TYR A 204 -9.72 -29.18 6.79
CA TYR A 204 -9.82 -28.25 7.91
C TYR A 204 -8.86 -28.55 9.07
#